data_AF-A0AAE4S4G8-F1
#
_entry.id   AF-A0AAE4S4G8-F1
#
_cell.length_a   1.000
_cell.length_b   1.000
_cell.length_c   1.000
_cell.angle_alpha   90.00
_cell.angle_beta   90.00
_cell.angle_gamma   90.00
#
_symmetry.space_group_name_H-M   'P 1'
#
loop_
_entity.id
_entity.type
_entity.pdbx_description
1 polymer ?
#
loop_
_entity_poly.entity_id
_entity_poly.type
_entity_poly.pdbx_seq_one_letter_code
_entity_poly.pdbx_strand_id
1 'polypeptide(L)' 'MTNKKIFEEIVMVLEQYRSQDYPDLPSELIEQLIMAENEHLTDVDSTNSLSETRKIINAFLEEK' A
#
# COMPACT_ATOMS: atom_id res chain seq x y z
N MET A 1 -16.74 -4.08 -11.44
CA MET A 1 -15.59 -4.13 -12.38
C MET A 1 -14.75 -2.84 -12.38
N THR A 2 -15.27 -1.69 -11.94
CA THR A 2 -14.57 -0.38 -12.04
C THR A 2 -13.43 -0.17 -11.03
N ASN A 3 -13.55 -0.66 -9.78
CA ASN A 3 -12.55 -0.43 -8.74
C ASN A 3 -11.21 -1.15 -8.97
N LYS A 4 -11.22 -2.33 -9.61
CA LYS A 4 -9.99 -3.10 -9.85
C LYS A 4 -9.03 -2.39 -10.79
N LYS A 5 -9.56 -1.75 -11.83
CA LYS A 5 -8.75 -1.05 -12.83
C LYS A 5 -8.12 0.23 -12.27
N ILE A 6 -8.86 0.95 -11.43
CA ILE A 6 -8.37 2.13 -10.71
C ILE A 6 -7.26 1.73 -9.73
N PHE A 7 -7.45 0.61 -9.02
CA PHE A 7 -6.44 0.07 -8.10
C PHE A 7 -5.13 -0.27 -8.84
N GLU A 8 -5.22 -0.98 -9.97
CA GLU A 8 -4.06 -1.33 -10.79
C GLU A 8 -3.32 -0.08 -11.30
N GLU A 9 -4.04 0.97 -11.72
CA GLU A 9 -3.44 2.24 -12.15
C GLU A 9 -2.72 2.95 -11.00
N ILE A 10 -3.29 2.97 -9.79
CA ILE A 10 -2.66 3.58 -8.61
C ILE A 10 -1.38 2.83 -8.22
N VAL A 11 -1.43 1.49 -8.18
CA VAL A 11 -0.24 0.65 -7.91
C VAL A 11 0.86 0.96 -8.92
N MET A 12 0.52 1.03 -10.21
CA MET A 12 1.47 1.33 -11.27
C MET A 12 2.18 2.68 -11.07
N VAL A 13 1.43 3.73 -10.71
CA VAL A 13 1.99 5.07 -10.47
C VAL A 13 2.90 5.05 -9.25
N LEU A 14 2.47 4.42 -8.14
CA LEU A 14 3.29 4.35 -6.93
C LEU A 14 4.56 3.50 -7.13
N GLU A 15 4.49 2.42 -7.90
CA GLU A 15 5.67 1.64 -8.29
C GLU A 15 6.65 2.45 -9.13
N GLN A 16 6.14 3.31 -10.02
CA GLN A 16 7.00 4.19 -10.80
C GLN A 16 7.77 5.15 -9.87
N TYR A 17 7.11 5.79 -8.91
CA TYR A 17 7.77 6.63 -7.91
C TYR A 17 8.73 5.85 -7.01
N ARG A 18 8.33 4.67 -6.53
CA ARG A 18 9.21 3.78 -5.75
C ARG A 18 10.47 3.45 -6.53
N SER A 19 10.35 3.04 -7.79
CA SER A 19 11.49 2.64 -8.61
C SER A 19 12.46 3.79 -8.92
N GLN A 20 11.96 5.04 -8.99
CA GLN A 20 12.76 6.22 -9.30
C GLN A 20 13.42 6.82 -8.07
N ASP A 21 12.65 7.02 -7.00
CA ASP A 21 13.09 7.80 -5.83
C ASP A 21 13.52 6.91 -4.66
N TYR A 22 13.04 5.67 -4.59
CA TYR A 22 13.26 4.74 -3.48
C TYR A 22 13.52 3.30 -3.95
N PRO A 23 14.54 3.05 -4.80
CA PRO A 23 14.75 1.75 -5.44
C PRO A 23 14.96 0.60 -4.45
N ASP A 24 15.42 0.90 -3.24
CA ASP A 24 15.68 -0.05 -2.15
C ASP A 24 14.41 -0.49 -1.40
N LEU A 25 13.27 0.17 -1.62
CA LEU A 25 11.99 -0.28 -1.08
C LEU A 25 11.47 -1.46 -1.93
N PRO A 26 10.98 -2.55 -1.34
CA PRO A 26 10.46 -3.67 -2.11
C PRO A 26 9.12 -3.30 -2.77
N SER A 27 8.90 -3.77 -4.00
CA SER A 27 7.65 -3.50 -4.72
C SER A 27 6.42 -4.05 -4.01
N GLU A 28 6.60 -5.16 -3.30
CA GLU A 28 5.53 -5.81 -2.54
C GLU A 28 4.99 -4.91 -1.41
N LEU A 29 5.79 -3.98 -0.89
CA LEU A 29 5.37 -3.02 0.13
C LEU A 29 4.28 -2.07 -0.41
N ILE A 30 4.39 -1.65 -1.67
CA ILE A 30 3.40 -0.74 -2.29
C ILE A 30 2.06 -1.45 -2.45
N GLU A 31 2.07 -2.69 -2.91
CA GLU A 31 0.86 -3.50 -3.05
C GLU A 31 0.18 -3.72 -1.69
N GLN A 32 0.95 -4.07 -0.66
CA GLN A 32 0.42 -4.27 0.70
C GLN A 32 -0.21 -3.00 1.29
N LEU A 33 0.43 -1.84 1.09
CA LEU A 33 -0.09 -0.56 1.57
C LEU A 33 -1.42 -0.19 0.90
N ILE A 34 -1.52 -0.33 -0.42
CA ILE A 34 -2.77 -0.02 -1.12
C ILE A 34 -3.85 -1.06 -0.80
N MET A 35 -3.50 -2.35 -0.63
CA MET A 35 -4.47 -3.36 -0.20
C MET A 35 -5.04 -3.06 1.19
N ALA A 36 -4.18 -2.71 2.16
CA ALA A 36 -4.63 -2.31 3.49
C ALA A 36 -5.58 -1.11 3.42
N GLU A 37 -5.21 -0.06 2.69
CA GLU A 37 -6.07 1.12 2.59
C GLU A 37 -7.40 0.82 1.86
N ASN A 38 -7.40 -0.07 0.85
CA ASN A 38 -8.59 -0.41 0.08
C ASN A 38 -9.54 -1.39 0.78
N GLU A 39 -9.04 -2.34 1.57
CA GLU A 39 -9.90 -3.18 2.43
C GLU A 39 -10.70 -2.31 3.40
N HIS A 40 -10.07 -1.26 3.93
CA HIS A 40 -10.71 -0.35 4.89
C HIS A 40 -11.58 0.74 4.24
N LEU A 41 -11.53 0.98 2.93
CA LEU A 41 -12.49 1.89 2.26
C LEU A 41 -13.93 1.36 2.30
N THR A 42 -14.13 0.06 2.58
CA THR A 42 -15.45 -0.54 2.73
C THR A 42 -15.94 -0.60 4.18
N ASP A 43 -15.02 -0.44 5.14
CA ASP A 43 -15.31 -0.46 6.56
C ASP A 43 -15.32 0.98 7.09
N VAL A 44 -16.37 1.38 7.81
CA VAL A 44 -16.61 2.78 8.24
C VAL A 44 -15.59 3.27 9.30
N ASP A 45 -14.51 2.51 9.53
CA ASP A 45 -13.61 2.64 10.65
C ASP A 45 -12.17 2.96 10.17
N SER A 46 -11.97 4.23 9.82
CA SER A 46 -10.70 4.78 9.29
C SER A 46 -9.52 4.60 10.27
N THR A 47 -9.82 4.34 11.54
CA THR A 47 -8.83 4.05 12.58
C THR A 47 -8.13 2.71 12.39
N ASN A 48 -8.78 1.74 11.73
CA ASN A 48 -8.17 0.43 11.47
C ASN A 48 -7.18 0.48 10.29
N SER A 49 -7.44 1.32 9.27
CA SER A 49 -6.55 1.43 8.10
C SER A 49 -5.17 1.99 8.42
N LEU A 50 -5.12 3.01 9.28
CA LEU A 50 -3.88 3.58 9.77
C LEU A 50 -3.11 2.57 10.65
N SER A 51 -3.82 1.74 11.42
CA SER A 51 -3.20 0.69 12.24
C SER A 51 -2.55 -0.38 11.37
N GLU A 52 -3.24 -0.90 10.35
CA GLU A 52 -2.70 -1.92 9.45
C GLU A 52 -1.55 -1.38 8.59
N THR A 53 -1.70 -0.18 8.04
CA THR A 53 -0.61 0.53 7.33
C THR A 53 0.63 0.64 8.21
N ARG A 54 0.45 1.00 9.50
CA ARG A 54 1.57 1.11 10.44
C ARG A 54 2.22 -0.23 10.74
N LYS A 55 1.46 -1.32 10.82
CA LYS A 55 2.01 -2.67 10.99
C LYS A 55 2.85 -3.09 9.80
N ILE A 56 2.37 -2.85 8.58
CA ILE A 56 3.10 -3.16 7.34
C ILE A 56 4.44 -2.42 7.29
N ILE A 57 4.43 -1.11 7.60
CA ILE A 57 5.66 -0.31 7.65
C ILE A 57 6.60 -0.81 8.75
N ASN A 58 6.10 -1.10 9.95
CA ASN A 58 6.94 -1.60 11.04
C ASN A 58 7.55 -2.97 10.72
N ALA A 59 6.80 -3.88 10.12
CA ALA A 59 7.31 -5.19 9.70
C ALA A 59 8.45 -5.05 8.68
N PHE A 60 8.28 -4.15 7.70
CA PHE A 60 9.35 -3.82 6.75
C PHE A 60 10.61 -3.26 7.44
N LEU A 61 10.44 -2.41 8.46
CA LEU A 61 11.57 -1.82 9.19
C LEU A 61 12.26 -2.83 10.13
N GLU A 62 11.56 -3.85 10.63
CA GLU A 62 12.09 -4.90 11.50
C GLU A 62 12.83 -6.01 10.73
N GLU A 63 12.50 -6.24 9.45
CA GLU A 63 13.19 -7.21 8.57
C GLU A 63 14.52 -6.69 7.97
N LYS A 64 14.87 -5.43 8.20
CA LYS A 64 16.11 -4.79 7.70
C LYS A 64 17.26 -4.84 8.70
#